data_AF-A0A0P7UXQ4-F1
#
_entry.id   AF-A0A0P7UXQ4-F1
#
_cell.length_a   1.000
_cell.length_b   1.000
_cell.length_c   1.000
_cell.angle_alpha   90.00
_cell.angle_beta   90.00
_cell.angle_gamma   90.00
#
_symmetry.space_group_name_H-M   'P 1'
#
loop_
_entity.id
_entity.type
_entity.pdbx_description
1 polymer ?
#
loop_
_entity_poly.entity_id
_entity_poly.type
_entity_poly.pdbx_seq_one_letter_code
_entity_poly.pdbx_strand_id
1 'polypeptide(L)'
;MGGRRRLFCAKPSQRHVFSSRSYSTWSDMAEEAKKLAGYAAVNNHVKNNYVVGVGSGSTIVYAVDRLAERVQQENLKIVCVPTSFQARQLILKHGLPLSDLDRHPELDVAIDGADEVDSSLTLIKGG
;
A
#
# COMPACT_ATOMS: atom_id res chain seq x y z
N MET A 1 -38.44 -66.14 -4.68
CA MET A 1 -37.38 -65.78 -3.72
C MET A 1 -36.30 -65.08 -4.54
N GLY A 2 -35.95 -63.80 -4.43
CA GLY A 2 -36.06 -62.84 -3.35
C GLY A 2 -34.70 -62.15 -3.20
N GLY A 3 -34.60 -60.88 -3.63
CA GLY A 3 -33.50 -59.95 -3.27
C GLY A 3 -32.44 -59.70 -4.35
N ARG A 4 -31.95 -58.48 -4.62
CA ARG A 4 -32.33 -57.09 -4.32
C ARG A 4 -31.51 -56.19 -5.28
N ARG A 5 -31.97 -54.96 -5.49
CA ARG A 5 -31.61 -54.02 -6.56
C ARG A 5 -30.28 -53.28 -6.34
N ARG A 6 -29.73 -52.81 -7.47
CA ARG A 6 -28.84 -51.63 -7.73
C ARG A 6 -28.51 -50.72 -6.52
N LEU A 7 -27.24 -50.30 -6.42
CA LEU A 7 -26.81 -48.90 -6.61
C LEU A 7 -25.27 -48.78 -6.43
N PHE A 8 -24.55 -48.34 -7.46
CA PHE A 8 -23.27 -47.69 -7.25
C PHE A 8 -23.56 -46.26 -6.75
N CYS A 9 -23.20 -45.98 -5.51
CA CYS A 9 -23.24 -44.63 -4.95
C CYS A 9 -21.91 -43.93 -5.27
N ALA A 10 -21.90 -43.12 -6.33
CA ALA A 10 -20.87 -42.11 -6.52
C ALA A 10 -21.06 -41.05 -5.45
N LYS A 11 -20.06 -40.83 -4.58
CA LYS A 11 -20.07 -39.69 -3.66
C LYS A 11 -19.75 -38.41 -4.45
N PRO A 12 -20.64 -37.41 -4.50
CA PRO A 12 -20.23 -36.07 -4.86
C PRO A 12 -19.64 -35.44 -3.58
N SER A 13 -18.33 -35.34 -3.48
CA SER A 13 -17.72 -34.44 -2.50
C SER A 13 -17.42 -33.14 -3.22
N GLN A 14 -18.25 -32.16 -2.89
CA GLN A 14 -18.27 -30.82 -3.44
C GLN A 14 -16.85 -30.23 -3.45
N ARG A 15 -16.30 -30.05 -4.64
CA ARG A 15 -15.26 -29.03 -4.83
C ARG A 15 -15.99 -27.70 -4.65
N HIS A 16 -15.81 -27.07 -3.50
CA HIS A 16 -16.11 -25.65 -3.36
C HIS A 16 -15.29 -24.92 -4.41
N VAL A 17 -15.91 -24.63 -5.55
CA VAL A 17 -15.37 -23.70 -6.53
C VAL A 17 -15.55 -22.32 -5.89
N PHE A 18 -14.56 -21.90 -5.08
CA PHE A 18 -14.44 -20.49 -4.74
C PHE A 18 -14.28 -19.73 -6.06
N SER A 19 -15.29 -18.95 -6.40
CA SER A 19 -15.36 -18.18 -7.64
C SER A 19 -14.14 -17.27 -7.75
N SER A 20 -13.34 -17.41 -8.80
CA SER A 20 -12.21 -16.53 -9.13
C SER A 20 -12.60 -15.04 -9.14
N ARG A 21 -13.88 -14.77 -9.37
CA ARG A 21 -14.49 -13.44 -9.43
C ARG A 21 -14.61 -12.76 -8.06
N SER A 22 -14.67 -13.52 -6.96
CA SER A 22 -14.66 -12.92 -5.63
C SER A 22 -13.25 -12.46 -5.25
N TYR A 23 -12.22 -13.26 -5.47
CA TYR A 23 -10.84 -12.85 -5.15
C TYR A 23 -10.39 -11.58 -5.89
N SER A 24 -10.77 -11.42 -7.17
CA SER A 24 -10.47 -10.19 -7.92
C SER A 24 -11.09 -8.95 -7.26
N THR A 25 -12.36 -9.02 -6.87
CA THR A 25 -13.05 -7.87 -6.25
C THR A 25 -12.42 -7.46 -4.92
N TRP A 26 -11.99 -8.42 -4.09
CA TRP A 26 -11.35 -8.11 -2.81
C TRP A 26 -9.95 -7.50 -3.00
N SER A 27 -9.19 -7.98 -3.99
CA SER A 27 -7.91 -7.37 -4.37
C SER A 27 -8.12 -5.93 -4.86
N ASP A 28 -9.12 -5.70 -5.71
CA ASP A 28 -9.43 -4.36 -6.24
C ASP A 28 -9.84 -3.40 -5.10
N MET A 29 -10.66 -3.86 -4.16
CA MET A 29 -11.06 -3.08 -2.99
C MET A 29 -9.85 -2.75 -2.09
N ALA A 30 -8.92 -3.69 -1.92
CA ALA A 30 -7.72 -3.46 -1.12
C ALA A 30 -6.79 -2.42 -1.78
N GLU A 31 -6.57 -2.50 -3.09
CA GLU A 31 -5.76 -1.52 -3.81
C GLU A 31 -6.41 -0.13 -3.80
N GLU A 32 -7.73 -0.03 -3.95
CA GLU A 32 -8.44 1.25 -3.82
C GLU A 32 -8.32 1.82 -2.41
N ALA A 33 -8.43 0.99 -1.37
CA ALA A 33 -8.24 1.42 0.02
C ALA A 33 -6.81 1.94 0.27
N LYS A 34 -5.78 1.25 -0.27
CA LYS A 34 -4.38 1.71 -0.19
C LYS A 34 -4.21 3.06 -0.88
N LYS A 35 -4.80 3.22 -2.06
CA LYS A 35 -4.76 4.47 -2.82
C LYS A 35 -5.38 5.61 -2.06
N LEU A 36 -6.61 5.43 -1.57
CA LEU A 36 -7.32 6.46 -0.80
C LEU A 36 -6.55 6.85 0.46
N ALA A 37 -6.00 5.88 1.20
CA ALA A 37 -5.19 6.14 2.38
C ALA A 37 -3.90 6.93 2.06
N GLY A 38 -3.15 6.50 1.05
CA GLY A 38 -1.93 7.19 0.61
C GLY A 38 -2.21 8.62 0.12
N TYR A 39 -3.30 8.81 -0.63
CA TYR A 39 -3.72 10.12 -1.12
C TYR A 39 -4.13 11.04 0.04
N ALA A 40 -4.91 10.52 0.99
CA ALA A 40 -5.35 11.27 2.16
C ALA A 40 -4.15 11.70 3.04
N ALA A 41 -3.19 10.81 3.26
CA ALA A 41 -1.98 11.13 4.03
C ALA A 41 -1.22 12.32 3.42
N VAL A 42 -1.01 12.30 2.10
CA VAL A 42 -0.32 13.38 1.39
C VAL A 42 -1.13 14.68 1.39
N ASN A 43 -2.42 14.62 1.08
CA ASN A 43 -3.27 15.80 1.00
C ASN A 43 -3.37 16.53 2.35
N ASN A 44 -3.46 15.77 3.45
CA ASN A 44 -3.74 16.34 4.77
C ASN A 44 -2.48 16.76 5.54
N HIS A 45 -1.33 16.13 5.26
CA HIS A 45 -0.14 16.29 6.11
C HIS A 45 1.09 16.86 5.41
N VAL A 46 1.17 16.84 4.08
CA VAL A 46 2.31 17.42 3.35
C VAL A 46 2.04 18.86 2.97
N LYS A 47 2.98 19.75 3.32
CA LYS A 47 2.93 21.18 3.00
C LYS A 47 4.17 21.62 2.22
N ASN A 48 4.13 22.86 1.73
CA ASN A 48 5.24 23.45 1.01
C ASN A 48 6.46 23.61 1.93
N ASN A 49 7.64 23.47 1.35
CA ASN A 49 8.96 23.49 1.98
C ASN A 49 9.24 22.34 2.96
N TYR A 50 8.47 21.26 2.94
CA TYR A 50 8.67 20.13 3.85
C TYR A 50 9.80 19.19 3.40
N VAL A 51 10.54 18.69 4.38
CA VAL A 51 11.37 17.48 4.28
C VAL A 51 10.50 16.28 4.66
N VAL A 52 10.26 15.41 3.68
CA VAL A 52 9.32 14.28 3.76
C VAL A 52 10.09 12.96 3.83
N GLY A 53 9.94 12.23 4.93
CA GLY A 53 10.34 10.83 5.04
C GLY A 53 9.41 9.94 4.21
N VAL A 54 9.98 9.10 3.35
CA VAL A 54 9.23 8.21 2.45
C VAL A 54 9.47 6.75 2.83
N GLY A 55 8.41 6.12 3.29
CA GLY A 55 8.32 4.72 3.66
C GLY A 55 8.48 3.73 2.50
N SER A 56 8.13 2.47 2.76
CA SER A 56 8.17 1.39 1.76
C SER A 56 6.84 0.62 1.70
N GLY A 57 6.71 -0.28 0.73
CA GLY A 57 5.53 -1.13 0.59
C GLY A 57 4.48 -0.61 -0.39
N SER A 58 3.48 -1.46 -0.69
CA SER A 58 2.52 -1.22 -1.77
C SER A 58 1.66 0.03 -1.56
N THR A 59 1.38 0.39 -0.30
CA THR A 59 0.57 1.58 0.01
C THR A 59 1.33 2.87 -0.29
N ILE A 60 2.66 2.87 -0.10
CA ILE A 60 3.51 4.05 -0.31
C ILE A 60 3.68 4.40 -1.78
N VAL A 61 3.48 3.44 -2.69
CA VAL A 61 3.41 3.71 -4.13
C VAL A 61 2.39 4.82 -4.41
N TYR A 62 1.16 4.67 -3.91
CA TYR A 62 0.11 5.66 -4.12
C TYR A 62 0.34 6.99 -3.41
N ALA A 63 1.00 6.97 -2.25
CA ALA A 63 1.39 8.21 -1.57
C ALA A 63 2.41 8.99 -2.42
N VAL A 64 3.43 8.32 -2.96
CA VAL A 64 4.42 8.99 -3.82
C VAL A 64 3.81 9.47 -5.13
N ASP A 65 2.90 8.68 -5.74
CA ASP A 65 2.16 9.10 -6.93
C ASP A 65 1.42 10.43 -6.67
N ARG A 66 0.67 10.50 -5.55
CA ARG A 66 -0.05 11.72 -5.17
C ARG A 66 0.88 12.88 -4.84
N LEU A 67 2.01 12.61 -4.20
CA LEU A 67 3.00 13.61 -3.87
C LEU A 67 3.59 14.25 -5.14
N ALA A 68 3.91 13.43 -6.14
CA ALA A 68 4.40 13.89 -7.44
C ALA A 68 3.36 14.74 -8.18
N GLU A 69 2.09 14.31 -8.19
CA GLU A 69 0.98 15.10 -8.74
C GLU A 69 0.93 16.50 -8.10
N ARG A 70 0.96 16.58 -6.76
CA ARG A 70 0.91 17.88 -6.05
C ARG A 70 2.13 18.74 -6.30
N VAL A 71 3.33 18.16 -6.34
CA VAL A 71 4.56 18.89 -6.69
C VAL A 71 4.43 19.53 -8.08
N GLN A 72 3.90 18.79 -9.05
CA GLN A 72 3.69 19.30 -10.40
C GLN A 72 2.59 20.37 -10.47
N GLN A 73 1.44 20.11 -9.85
CA GLN A 73 0.24 20.97 -9.95
C GLN A 73 0.34 22.25 -9.11
N GLU A 74 0.90 22.14 -7.90
CA GLU A 74 0.97 23.23 -6.92
C GLU A 74 2.34 23.90 -6.89
N ASN A 75 3.33 23.40 -7.67
CA ASN A 75 4.73 23.80 -7.59
C ASN A 75 5.31 23.64 -6.16
N LEU A 76 4.87 22.59 -5.47
CA LEU A 76 5.26 22.30 -4.09
C LEU A 76 6.78 22.05 -4.02
N LYS A 77 7.47 22.80 -3.18
CA LYS A 77 8.89 22.62 -2.90
C LYS A 77 9.03 21.64 -1.74
N ILE A 78 9.57 20.46 -1.99
CA ILE A 78 9.80 19.45 -0.95
C ILE A 78 11.15 18.78 -1.17
N VAL A 79 11.62 18.07 -0.16
CA VAL A 79 12.75 17.14 -0.26
C VAL A 79 12.30 15.78 0.28
N CYS A 80 12.62 14.69 -0.40
CA CYS A 80 12.24 13.34 0.01
C CYS A 80 13.45 12.56 0.55
N VAL A 81 13.29 11.96 1.74
CA VAL A 81 14.29 11.11 2.39
C VAL A 81 13.76 9.67 2.44
N PRO A 82 14.39 8.71 1.73
CA PRO A 82 13.89 7.34 1.64
C PRO A 82 14.24 6.51 2.88
N THR A 83 13.35 5.58 3.24
CA THR A 83 13.60 4.55 4.28
C THR A 83 14.26 3.28 3.75
N SER A 84 14.27 3.07 2.43
CA SER A 84 14.82 1.87 1.79
C SER A 84 15.29 2.13 0.36
N PHE A 85 15.95 1.14 -0.25
CA PHE A 85 16.28 1.20 -1.68
C PHE A 85 15.01 1.26 -2.55
N GLN A 86 13.95 0.53 -2.21
CA GLN A 86 12.69 0.56 -2.95
C GLN A 86 12.09 1.97 -2.94
N ALA A 87 12.02 2.60 -1.76
CA ALA A 87 11.54 3.96 -1.59
C ALA A 87 12.37 4.96 -2.42
N ARG A 88 13.71 4.81 -2.38
CA ARG A 88 14.63 5.64 -3.18
C ARG A 88 14.34 5.54 -4.67
N GLN A 89 14.17 4.33 -5.20
CA GLN A 89 13.87 4.14 -6.63
C GLN A 89 12.51 4.73 -6.99
N LEU A 90 11.51 4.60 -6.11
CA LEU A 90 10.18 5.14 -6.31
C LEU A 90 10.17 6.68 -6.38
N ILE A 91 10.92 7.35 -5.48
CA ILE A 91 11.13 8.82 -5.51
C ILE A 91 11.76 9.25 -6.83
N LEU A 92 12.86 8.59 -7.22
CA LEU A 92 13.59 8.92 -8.44
C LEU A 92 12.75 8.72 -9.71
N LYS A 93 11.98 7.63 -9.76
CA LYS A 93 11.07 7.33 -10.87
C LYS A 93 10.02 8.42 -11.07
N HIS A 94 9.57 9.06 -9.99
CA HIS A 94 8.61 10.17 -10.03
C HIS A 94 9.26 11.56 -10.20
N GLY A 95 10.60 11.63 -10.36
CA GLY A 95 11.30 12.90 -10.51
C GLY A 95 11.26 13.79 -9.29
N LEU A 96 11.00 13.23 -8.10
CA LEU A 96 10.96 13.98 -6.85
C LEU A 96 12.37 14.26 -6.32
N PRO A 97 12.61 15.40 -5.65
CA PRO A 97 13.92 15.71 -5.08
C PRO A 97 14.32 14.72 -3.99
N LEU A 98 15.50 14.10 -4.15
CA LEU A 98 16.01 13.07 -3.23
C LEU A 98 17.09 13.63 -2.29
N SER A 99 17.04 13.23 -1.02
CA SER A 99 18.12 13.46 -0.05
C SER A 99 18.24 12.29 0.95
N ASP A 100 18.91 12.52 2.07
CA ASP A 100 19.27 11.56 3.11
C ASP A 100 19.25 12.25 4.50
N LEU A 101 19.36 11.45 5.56
CA LEU A 101 19.34 11.94 6.94
C LEU A 101 20.64 12.65 7.35
N ASP A 102 21.75 12.41 6.67
CA ASP A 102 23.01 13.13 6.95
C ASP A 102 22.88 14.62 6.57
N ARG A 103 22.15 14.91 5.49
CA ARG A 103 21.88 16.28 5.02
C ARG A 103 20.64 16.90 5.64
N HIS A 104 19.62 16.08 5.93
CA HIS A 104 18.38 16.52 6.57
C HIS A 104 18.06 15.61 7.77
N PRO A 105 18.69 15.86 8.94
CA PRO A 105 18.51 15.02 10.12
C PRO A 105 17.11 15.15 10.76
N GLU A 106 16.42 16.26 10.49
CA GLU A 106 15.07 16.54 10.97
C GLU A 106 14.09 16.47 9.80
N LEU A 107 13.01 15.69 9.97
CA LEU A 107 11.94 15.53 8.99
C LEU A 107 10.68 16.24 9.51
N ASP A 108 9.97 16.94 8.64
CA ASP A 108 8.70 17.59 8.99
C ASP A 108 7.56 16.59 9.06
N VAL A 109 7.60 15.55 8.22
CA VAL A 109 6.62 14.47 8.19
C VAL A 109 7.26 13.20 7.61
N ALA A 110 6.86 12.04 8.12
CA ALA A 110 7.18 10.75 7.52
C ALA A 110 5.89 10.01 7.18
N ILE A 111 5.81 9.46 5.97
CA ILE A 111 4.66 8.66 5.51
C ILE A 111 5.15 7.24 5.26
N ASP A 112 4.61 6.29 6.01
CA ASP A 112 4.96 4.88 5.87
C ASP A 112 3.73 3.97 6.09
N GLY A 113 3.78 2.75 5.56
CA GLY A 113 2.79 1.71 5.84
C GLY A 113 3.07 1.00 7.17
N ALA A 114 2.20 0.07 7.55
CA ALA A 114 2.45 -0.87 8.64
C ALA A 114 1.86 -2.24 8.25
N ASP A 115 2.45 -3.30 8.79
CA ASP A 115 1.98 -4.68 8.57
C ASP A 115 0.79 -4.96 9.50
N GLU A 116 0.86 -4.47 10.74
CA GLU A 116 -0.23 -4.50 11.72
C GLU A 116 -0.28 -3.19 12.52
N VAL A 117 -1.49 -2.82 12.94
CA VAL A 117 -1.75 -1.63 13.77
C VAL A 117 -2.77 -2.01 14.84
N ASP A 118 -2.44 -1.77 16.11
CA ASP A 118 -3.39 -1.95 17.21
C ASP A 118 -4.21 -0.67 17.49
N SER A 119 -5.17 -0.76 18.42
CA SER A 119 -6.01 0.38 18.80
C SER A 119 -5.26 1.51 19.52
N SER A 120 -4.04 1.25 20.01
CA SER A 120 -3.16 2.24 20.64
C SER A 120 -2.17 2.86 19.64
N LEU A 121 -2.31 2.53 18.34
CA LEU A 121 -1.40 2.93 17.26
C LEU A 121 0.02 2.37 17.40
N THR A 122 0.19 1.26 18.11
CA THR A 122 1.43 0.47 18.06
C THR A 122 1.50 -0.23 16.71
N LEU A 123 2.67 -0.17 16.08
CA LEU A 123 2.88 -0.68 14.72
C LEU A 123 3.82 -1.88 14.72
N ILE A 124 3.46 -2.91 13.97
CA ILE A 124 4.41 -3.91 13.47
C ILE A 124 4.81 -3.51 12.05
N LYS A 125 6.11 -3.53 11.78
CA LYS A 125 6.71 -3.17 10.49
C LYS A 125 7.88 -4.11 10.18
N GLY A 126 8.21 -4.21 8.90
CA GLY A 126 9.41 -4.91 8.41
C GLY A 126 9.12 -6.22 7.68
N GLY A 127 7.87 -6.44 7.25
CA GLY A 127 7.49 -7.51 6.34
C GLY A 127 8.08 -7.40 4.93
#